data_AF-A0A661D0T9-F1
#
_entry.id   AF-A0A661D0T9-F1
#
_cell.length_a   1.000
_cell.length_b   1.000
_cell.length_c   1.000
_cell.angle_alpha   90.00
_cell.angle_beta   90.00
_cell.angle_gamma   90.00
#
_symmetry.space_group_name_H-M   'P 1'
#
loop_
_entity.id
_entity.type
_entity.pdbx_description
1 polymer ?
#
loop_
_entity_poly.entity_id
_entity_poly.type
_entity_poly.pdbx_seq_one_letter_code
_entity_poly.pdbx_strand_id
1 'polypeptide(L)' 'MYRRLFFLFPNTSDAKKAVQNLVQENISIKQMHSLSKPGVNLDGLPVSAPNQRRDMHTKIENSLWN' A
#
# COMPACT_ATOMS: atom_id res chain seq x y z
N MET A 1 -12.93 15.75 -3.88
CA MET A 1 -12.71 14.95 -2.66
C MET A 1 -12.19 13.58 -3.09
N TYR A 2 -10.92 13.27 -2.85
CA TYR A 2 -10.33 11.98 -3.30
C TYR A 2 -10.71 10.87 -2.31
N ARG A 3 -11.48 9.89 -2.77
CA ARG A 3 -11.77 8.67 -2.01
C ARG A 3 -10.62 7.68 -2.24
N ARG A 4 -10.03 7.18 -1.16
CA ARG A 4 -8.95 6.17 -1.19
C ARG A 4 -9.46 4.89 -0.57
N LEU A 5 -9.14 3.76 -1.19
CA LEU A 5 -9.39 2.43 -0.64
C LEU A 5 -8.11 1.91 0.00
N PHE A 6 -8.25 1.30 1.17
CA PHE A 6 -7.15 0.72 1.91
C PHE A 6 -7.33 -0.79 1.97
N PHE A 7 -6.27 -1.51 1.62
CA PHE A 7 -6.22 -2.96 1.70
C PHE A 7 -5.10 -3.35 2.65
N LEU A 8 -5.41 -4.19 3.63
CA LEU A 8 -4.43 -4.73 4.56
C LEU A 8 -4.15 -6.19 4.17
N PHE A 9 -2.87 -6.50 3.97
CA PHE A 9 -2.42 -7.84 3.62
C PHE A 9 -1.49 -8.39 4.71
N PRO A 10 -1.57 -9.70 5.02
CA PRO A 10 -0.74 -10.32 6.05
C PRO A 10 0.71 -10.51 5.60
N ASN A 11 0.95 -10.60 4.28
CA ASN A 11 2.28 -10.80 3.72
C ASN A 11 2.45 -10.06 2.38
N THR A 12 3.71 -9.96 1.94
CA THR A 12 4.08 -9.25 0.71
C THR A 12 3.70 -9.99 -0.57
N SER A 13 3.58 -11.32 -0.52
CA SER A 13 3.17 -12.14 -1.67
C SER A 13 1.73 -11.85 -2.08
N ASP A 14 0.83 -11.78 -1.10
CA ASP A 14 -0.59 -11.48 -1.34
C ASP A 14 -0.79 -10.04 -1.78
N ALA A 15 -0.02 -9.10 -1.23
CA ALA A 15 0.00 -7.73 -1.71
C ALA A 15 0.43 -7.63 -3.19
N LYS A 16 1.43 -8.42 -3.61
CA LYS A 16 1.88 -8.46 -5.02
C LYS A 16 0.81 -8.99 -5.94
N LYS A 17 0.14 -10.08 -5.55
CA LYS A 17 -0.99 -10.64 -6.31
C LYS A 17 -2.12 -9.62 -6.44
N ALA A 18 -2.45 -8.91 -5.37
CA ALA A 18 -3.47 -7.87 -5.40
C ALA A 18 -3.11 -6.74 -6.37
N VAL A 19 -1.85 -6.27 -6.35
CA VAL A 19 -1.37 -5.27 -7.32
C VAL A 19 -1.51 -5.78 -8.75
N GLN A 20 -1.10 -7.02 -9.02
CA GLN A 20 -1.24 -7.63 -10.35
C GLN A 20 -2.70 -7.67 -10.81
N ASN A 21 -3.62 -8.09 -9.94
CA ASN A 21 -5.04 -8.12 -10.25
C ASN A 21 -5.58 -6.72 -10.55
N LEU A 22 -5.22 -5.71 -9.74
CA LEU A 22 -5.66 -4.33 -9.98
C LEU A 22 -5.13 -3.79 -11.32
N VAL A 23 -3.91 -4.14 -11.70
CA VAL A 23 -3.36 -3.79 -13.02
C VAL A 23 -4.12 -4.47 -14.15
N GLN A 24 -4.49 -5.75 -13.99
CA GLN A 24 -5.34 -6.47 -14.96
C GLN A 24 -6.73 -5.82 -15.11
N GLU A 25 -7.26 -5.25 -14.03
CA GLU A 25 -8.50 -4.45 -14.01
C GLU A 25 -8.31 -3.00 -14.52
N ASN A 26 -7.20 -2.70 -15.21
CA ASN A 26 -6.86 -1.40 -15.77
C ASN A 26 -6.66 -0.27 -14.74
N ILE A 27 -6.40 -0.60 -13.47
CA ILE A 27 -6.03 0.40 -12.46
C ILE A 27 -4.53 0.68 -12.60
N SER A 28 -4.17 1.95 -12.76
CA SER A 28 -2.78 2.33 -12.99
C SER A 28 -1.94 2.14 -11.73
N ILE A 29 -0.74 1.58 -11.88
CA ILE A 29 0.27 1.48 -10.81
C ILE A 29 0.55 2.86 -10.17
N LYS A 30 0.46 3.95 -10.94
CA LYS A 30 0.67 5.32 -10.43
C LYS A 30 -0.37 5.77 -9.41
N GLN A 31 -1.53 5.10 -9.37
CA GLN A 31 -2.61 5.35 -8.41
C GLN A 31 -2.53 4.43 -7.19
N MET A 32 -1.58 3.50 -7.16
CA MET A 32 -1.38 2.55 -6.08
C MET A 32 -0.19 2.96 -5.22
N HIS A 33 -0.29 2.69 -3.93
CA HIS A 33 0.74 3.01 -2.95
C HIS A 33 0.84 1.86 -1.94
N SER A 34 2.05 1.36 -1.72
CA SER A 34 2.32 0.31 -0.74
C SER A 34 3.06 0.85 0.48
N LEU A 35 2.60 0.42 1.65
CA LEU A 35 3.12 0.77 2.96
C LEU A 35 3.39 -0.52 3.74
N SER A 36 4.44 -0.52 4.55
CA SER A 36 4.77 -1.61 5.46
C SER A 36 5.48 -1.08 6.71
N LYS A 37 5.56 -1.94 7.73
CA LYS A 37 6.42 -1.70 8.89
C LYS A 37 7.90 -1.64 8.46
N PRO A 38 8.75 -0.89 9.19
CA PRO A 38 10.19 -0.89 8.94
C PRO A 38 10.77 -2.30 8.89
N GLY A 39 11.67 -2.57 7.94
CA GLY A 39 12.32 -3.87 7.76
C GLY A 39 11.59 -4.87 6.84
N VAL A 40 10.38 -4.57 6.37
CA VAL A 40 9.68 -5.41 5.38
C VAL A 40 10.09 -5.02 3.96
N ASN A 41 10.57 -6.00 3.18
CA ASN A 41 10.91 -5.79 1.78
C ASN A 41 9.65 -5.59 0.90
N LEU A 42 9.59 -4.44 0.21
CA LEU A 42 8.50 -4.07 -0.71
C LEU A 42 8.90 -4.14 -2.19
N ASP A 43 9.98 -4.83 -2.53
CA ASP A 43 10.46 -4.95 -3.91
C ASP A 43 9.35 -5.48 -4.84
N GLY A 44 9.11 -4.74 -5.94
CA GLY A 44 8.06 -5.05 -6.92
C GLY A 44 6.66 -4.53 -6.55
N LEU A 45 6.51 -3.82 -5.43
CA LEU A 45 5.27 -3.14 -5.06
C LEU A 45 5.31 -1.64 -5.39
N PRO A 46 4.16 -1.00 -5.65
CA PRO A 46 4.06 0.43 -5.93
C PRO A 46 4.68 1.28 -4.81
N VAL A 47 5.69 2.07 -5.16
CA VAL A 47 6.42 2.88 -4.18
C VAL A 47 5.55 4.04 -3.69
N SER A 48 5.37 4.13 -2.37
CA SER A 48 4.78 5.32 -1.75
C SER A 48 5.82 6.43 -1.67
N ALA A 49 5.45 7.64 -2.12
CA ALA A 49 6.29 8.82 -1.94
C ALA A 49 6.54 9.08 -0.43
N PRO A 50 7.71 9.64 -0.04
CA PRO A 50 8.05 9.88 1.37
C PRO A 50 6.98 10.67 2.14
N ASN A 51 6.36 11.63 1.46
CA ASN A 51 5.33 12.52 1.99
C ASN A 51 4.04 11.75 2.30
N GLN A 52 3.68 10.79 1.44
CA GLN A 52 2.51 9.93 1.63
C GLN A 52 2.73 8.88 2.73
N ARG A 53 3.98 8.42 2.92
CA ARG A 53 4.34 7.56 4.05
C ARG A 53 4.12 8.28 5.37
N ARG A 54 4.58 9.53 5.50
CA ARG A 54 4.55 10.27 6.78
C ARG A 54 3.11 10.57 7.25
N ASP A 55 2.22 10.95 6.33
CA ASP A 55 0.80 11.22 6.67
C ASP A 55 0.00 9.96 7.00
N MET A 56 0.30 8.83 6.34
CA MET A 56 -0.46 7.57 6.51
C MET A 56 0.08 6.67 7.62
N HIS A 57 1.40 6.61 7.82
CA HIS A 57 2.00 5.74 8.85
C HIS A 57 1.42 6.09 10.22
N THR A 58 1.35 7.38 10.56
CA THR A 58 0.82 7.84 11.86
C THR A 58 -0.67 7.56 12.06
N LYS A 59 -1.48 7.49 10.99
CA LYS A 59 -2.94 7.27 11.11
C LYS A 59 -3.33 5.80 11.08
N ILE A 60 -2.71 5.02 10.20
CA ILE A 60 -3.01 3.59 10.02
C ILE A 60 -2.42 2.76 11.16
N GLU A 61 -1.18 3.05 11.56
CA GLU A 61 -0.51 2.32 12.66
C GLU A 61 -1.27 2.49 13.98
N ASN A 62 -1.71 3.72 14.31
CA ASN A 62 -2.45 4.00 15.53
C ASN A 62 -3.89 3.42 15.55
N SER A 63 -4.50 3.14 14.39
CA SER A 63 -5.91 2.72 14.32
C SER A 63 -6.11 1.24 13.99
N LEU A 64 -5.17 0.60 13.30
CA LEU A 64 -5.32 -0.77 12.78
C LEU A 64 -4.25 -1.74 13.30
N TRP A 65 -3.18 -1.24 13.91
CA TRP A 65 -2.09 -2.06 14.46
C TRP A 65 -1.92 -1.94 15.98
N ASN A 66 -2.91 -1.35 16.67
CA ASN A 66 -3.03 -1.34 18.12
C ASN A 66 -3.97 -2.45 18.59
#